data_AF-A0A936C4U1-F1
#
_entry.id   AF-A0A936C4U1-F1
#
_cell.length_a   1.000
_cell.length_b   1.000
_cell.length_c   1.000
_cell.angle_alpha   90.00
_cell.angle_beta   90.00
_cell.angle_gamma   90.00
#
_symmetry.space_group_name_H-M   'P 1'
#
loop_
_entity.id
_entity.type
_entity.pdbx_description
1 polymer ?
#
loop_
_entity_poly.entity_id
_entity_poly.type
_entity_poly.pdbx_seq_one_letter_code
_entity_poly.pdbx_strand_id
1 'polypeptide(L)' 'MEIRVDDHEVVRVHKPFHLIDCESYERWYRRREGVPLANGFYVVTWPADDTKRRFDENANFIGPFRSRAEAEACRPVLEH' A
#
# COMPACT_ATOMS: atom_id res chain seq x y z
N MET A 1 19.45 -11.83 11.52
CA MET A 1 18.94 -10.48 11.21
C MET A 1 17.44 -10.60 11.13
N GLU A 2 16.75 -10.13 12.15
CA GLU A 2 15.30 -10.19 12.25
C GLU A 2 14.74 -9.04 11.40
N ILE A 3 14.31 -9.34 10.16
CA ILE A 3 13.64 -8.36 9.33
C ILE A 3 12.18 -8.28 9.77
N ARG A 4 12.00 -7.44 10.79
CA ARG A 4 10.90 -6.50 11.05
C ARG A 4 9.57 -6.77 10.35
N VAL A 5 8.62 -7.22 11.18
CA VAL A 5 7.19 -6.81 11.22
C VAL A 5 6.78 -5.91 10.05
N ASP A 6 6.01 -6.51 9.14
CA ASP A 6 5.22 -5.88 8.09
C ASP A 6 5.98 -5.22 6.92
N ASP A 7 6.24 -6.03 5.88
CA ASP A 7 6.67 -5.57 4.55
C ASP A 7 5.50 -5.05 3.69
N HIS A 8 4.36 -4.81 4.34
CA HIS A 8 3.15 -4.30 3.72
C HIS A 8 2.49 -3.22 4.59
N GLU A 9 1.81 -2.27 3.95
CA GLU A 9 1.08 -1.20 4.64
C GLU A 9 -0.34 -1.13 4.07
N VAL A 10 -1.35 -1.09 4.94
CA VAL A 10 -2.74 -0.88 4.51
C VAL A 10 -3.02 0.62 4.46
N VAL A 11 -3.38 1.09 3.28
CA VAL A 11 -3.67 2.50 3.01
C VAL A 11 -5.07 2.66 2.43
N ARG A 12 -5.67 3.83 2.64
CA ARG A 12 -6.95 4.22 2.04
C ARG A 12 -6.74 5.30 1.00
N VAL A 13 -7.15 5.04 -0.24
CA VAL A 13 -7.22 6.08 -1.27
C VAL A 13 -8.44 6.95 -0.99
N HIS A 14 -8.22 8.18 -0.55
CA HIS A 14 -9.29 9.15 -0.27
C HIS A 14 -9.48 10.16 -1.41
N LYS A 15 -8.39 10.56 -2.08
CA LYS A 15 -8.41 11.44 -3.26
C LYS A 15 -7.59 10.81 -4.39
N PRO A 16 -7.78 11.23 -5.65
CA PRO A 16 -6.84 10.91 -6.71
C PRO A 16 -5.42 11.28 -6.26
N PHE A 17 -4.47 10.35 -6.38
CA PHE A 17 -3.05 10.55 -6.01
C PHE A 17 -2.75 10.77 -4.51
N HIS A 18 -3.74 10.62 -3.61
CA HIS A 18 -3.51 10.69 -2.15
C HIS A 18 -3.98 9.42 -1.42
N LEU A 19 -3.09 8.90 -0.58
CA LEU A 19 -3.31 7.78 0.33
C LEU A 19 -3.42 8.31 1.76
N ILE A 20 -4.19 7.64 2.59
CA ILE A 20 -4.23 7.84 4.04
C ILE A 20 -3.76 6.53 4.66
N ASP A 21 -2.65 6.54 5.39
CA ASP A 21 -2.12 5.34 6.04
C ASP A 21 -2.80 5.07 7.41
N CYS A 22 -2.36 4.02 8.10
CA CYS A 22 -2.91 3.59 9.38
C CYS A 22 -2.76 4.62 10.51
N GLU A 23 -1.71 5.46 10.45
CA GLU A 23 -1.48 6.58 11.37
C GLU A 23 -2.24 7.84 10.95
N SER A 24 -3.09 7.74 9.92
CA SER A 24 -3.90 8.83 9.38
C SER A 24 -3.08 9.97 8.74
N TYR A 25 -1.84 9.71 8.30
CA TYR A 25 -1.10 10.69 7.49
C TYR A 25 -1.53 10.62 6.03
N GLU A 26 -1.72 11.79 5.42
CA GLU A 26 -1.95 11.91 3.99
C GLU A 26 -0.60 11.80 3.27
N ARG A 27 -0.43 10.75 2.46
CA ARG A 27 0.76 10.51 1.64
C ARG A 27 0.41 10.65 0.17
N TRP A 28 1.31 11.27 -0.57
CA TRP A 28 1.19 11.40 -2.02
C TRP A 28 1.73 10.13 -2.69
N TYR A 29 0.98 9.61 -3.66
CA TYR A 29 1.45 8.52 -4.50
C TYR A 29 1.49 8.92 -5.96
N ARG A 30 2.45 8.38 -6.71
CA ARG A 30 2.58 8.66 -8.14
C ARG A 30 2.84 7.38 -8.91
N ARG A 31 1.97 7.07 -9.85
CA ARG A 31 2.18 6.01 -10.85
C ARG A 31 2.72 6.61 -12.14
N ARG A 32 3.65 5.91 -12.80
CA ARG A 32 4.21 6.33 -14.09
C ARG A 32 3.14 6.56 -15.15
N GLU A 33 2.10 5.73 -15.14
CA GLU A 33 0.99 5.78 -16.09
C GLU A 33 0.01 6.94 -15.83
N GLY A 34 0.14 7.66 -14.70
CA GLY A 34 -0.78 8.74 -14.34
C GLY A 34 -2.20 8.27 -14.02
N VAL A 35 -2.44 6.96 -13.92
CA VAL A 35 -3.75 6.39 -13.60
C VAL A 35 -3.97 6.48 -12.08
N PRO A 36 -5.00 7.19 -11.62
CA PRO A 36 -5.34 7.22 -10.20
C PRO A 36 -5.92 5.87 -9.76
N LEU A 37 -5.60 5.45 -8.55
CA LEU A 37 -6.29 4.35 -7.88
C LEU A 37 -7.74 4.73 -7.60
N ALA A 38 -8.64 3.76 -7.71
CA ALA A 38 -10.03 3.93 -7.27
C ALA A 38 -10.08 4.17 -5.76
N ASN A 39 -11.09 4.90 -5.29
CA ASN A 39 -11.30 5.10 -3.85
C ASN A 39 -11.55 3.74 -3.17
N GLY A 40 -10.86 3.48 -2.06
CA GLY A 40 -10.94 2.20 -1.35
C GLY A 40 -9.71 1.93 -0.50
N PHE A 41 -9.66 0.75 0.11
CA PHE A 41 -8.51 0.29 0.86
C PHE A 41 -7.58 -0.54 -0.03
N TYR A 42 -6.29 -0.39 0.15
CA TYR A 42 -5.28 -1.12 -0.61
C TYR A 42 -4.22 -1.64 0.35
N VAL A 43 -3.71 -2.83 0.05
CA VAL A 43 -2.48 -3.33 0.65
C VAL A 43 -1.34 -2.91 -0.25
N VAL A 44 -0.43 -2.10 0.27
CA VAL A 44 0.81 -1.71 -0.40
C VAL A 44 1.90 -2.68 -0.01
N THR A 45 2.61 -3.20 -0.99
CA THR A 45 3.79 -4.05 -0.79
C THR A 45 4.94 -3.46 -1.59
N TRP A 46 6.17 -3.61 -1.09
CA TRP A 46 7.36 -3.16 -1.79
C TRP A 46 8.22 -4.35 -2.18
N PRO A 47 8.95 -4.28 -3.30
CA PRO A 47 9.97 -5.27 -3.58
C PRO A 47 11.07 -5.18 -2.49
N ALA A 48 11.65 -6.31 -2.12
CA ALA A 48 12.63 -6.41 -1.03
C ALA A 48 13.85 -5.47 -1.17
N ASP A 49 14.17 -5.05 -2.41
CA ASP A 49 15.24 -4.10 -2.71
C ASP A 49 14.85 -2.62 -2.54
N ASP A 50 13.55 -2.29 -2.41
CA ASP A 50 13.11 -0.91 -2.21
C ASP A 50 13.21 -0.50 -0.74
N THR A 51 14.43 -0.09 -0.37
CA THR A 51 14.74 0.45 0.97
C THR A 51 14.06 1.76 1.30
N LYS A 52 13.45 2.44 0.31
CA LYS A 52 12.82 3.75 0.50
C LYS A 52 11.32 3.64 0.77
N ARG A 53 10.71 2.48 0.53
CA ARG A 53 9.27 2.19 0.74
C ARG A 53 8.39 3.33 0.24
N ARG A 54 8.68 3.80 -0.97
CA ARG A 54 7.97 4.95 -1.55
C ARG A 54 6.65 4.48 -2.16
N PHE A 55 5.61 5.30 -2.04
CA PHE A 55 4.31 5.06 -2.69
C PHE A 55 4.38 5.47 -4.16
N ASP A 56 5.29 4.86 -4.91
CA ASP A 56 5.48 5.16 -6.34
C ASP A 56 5.18 3.94 -7.22
N GLU A 57 5.61 3.99 -8.48
CA GLU A 57 5.41 2.91 -9.45
C GLU A 57 6.03 1.57 -9.02
N ASN A 58 7.02 1.58 -8.13
CA ASN A 58 7.64 0.37 -7.61
C ASN A 58 6.82 -0.27 -6.50
N ALA A 59 5.87 0.46 -5.90
CA ALA A 59 4.97 -0.10 -4.91
C ALA A 59 3.85 -0.88 -5.60
N ASN A 60 3.61 -2.09 -5.12
CA ASN A 60 2.54 -2.93 -5.58
C ASN A 60 1.31 -2.72 -4.70
N PHE A 61 0.20 -2.30 -5.31
CA PHE A 61 -1.06 -2.01 -4.62
C PHE A 61 -2.08 -3.09 -4.95
N ILE A 62 -2.50 -3.84 -3.93
CA ILE A 62 -3.49 -4.91 -4.03
C ILE A 62 -4.84 -4.34 -3.54
N GLY A 63 -5.90 -4.48 -4.32
CA GLY A 63 -7.23 -3.93 -4.03
C GLY A 63 -7.99 -3.49 -5.30
N PRO A 64 -9.02 -2.63 -5.19
CA PRO A 64 -9.54 -2.01 -3.95
C PRO A 64 -10.34 -2.98 -3.08
N PHE A 65 -10.14 -2.87 -1.77
CA PHE A 65 -10.93 -3.52 -0.72
C PHE A 65 -11.97 -2.56 -0.14
N ARG A 66 -13.08 -3.11 0.35
CA ARG A 66 -14.21 -2.35 0.92
C ARG A 66 -13.93 -1.86 2.34
N SER A 67 -13.01 -2.50 3.06
CA SER A 67 -12.72 -2.19 4.46
C SER A 67 -11.28 -2.52 4.80
N ARG A 68 -10.73 -1.81 5.79
CA ARG A 68 -9.39 -2.08 6.34
C ARG A 68 -9.23 -3.55 6.75
N ALA A 69 -10.22 -4.10 7.45
CA ALA A 69 -10.19 -5.50 7.89
C ALA A 69 -10.11 -6.51 6.72
N GLU A 70 -10.71 -6.19 5.57
CA GLU A 70 -10.65 -7.02 4.36
C GLU A 70 -9.26 -6.95 3.73
N ALA A 71 -8.67 -5.76 3.66
CA ALA A 71 -7.29 -5.57 3.21
C ALA A 71 -6.29 -6.30 4.14
N GLU A 72 -6.46 -6.18 5.46
CA GLU A 72 -5.62 -6.87 6.46
C GLU A 72 -5.78 -8.40 6.38
N ALA A 73 -6.98 -8.92 6.09
CA ALA A 73 -7.22 -10.34 5.88
C ALA A 73 -6.55 -10.85 4.59
N CYS A 74 -6.44 -10.00 3.57
CA CYS A 74 -5.72 -10.29 2.32
C CYS A 74 -4.21 -10.01 2.40
N ARG A 75 -3.64 -9.91 3.61
CA ARG A 75 -2.18 -9.82 3.76
C ARG A 75 -1.52 -10.93 2.93
N PRO A 76 -0.59 -10.60 2.02
CA PRO A 76 0.18 -11.64 1.38
C PRO A 76 0.99 -12.31 2.48
N VAL A 77 0.62 -13.53 2.82
CA VAL A 77 1.48 -14.40 3.62
C VAL A 77 2.64 -14.72 2.69
N LEU A 78 3.74 -13.95 2.82
CA LEU A 78 5.02 -14.35 2.25
C LEU A 78 5.41 -15.63 2.98
N GLU A 79 4.96 -16.77 2.45
CA GLU A 79 5.44 -18.08 2.86
C GLU A 79 6.95 -18.10 2.59
N HIS A 80 7.70 -18.31 3.67
CA HIS A 80 9.15 -18.19 3.73
C HIS A 80 9.83 -19.54 3.49
#